data_AF-A0A1E8EXT9-F1
#
_entry.id   AF-A0A1E8EXT9-F1
#
_cell.length_a   1.000
_cell.length_b   1.000
_cell.length_c   1.000
_cell.angle_alpha   90.00
_cell.angle_beta   90.00
_cell.angle_gamma   90.00
#
_symmetry.space_group_name_H-M   'P 1'
#
loop_
_entity.id
_entity.type
_entity.pdbx_description
1 polymer ?
#
loop_
_entity_poly.entity_id
_entity_poly.type
_entity_poly.pdbx_seq_one_letter_code
_entity_poly.pdbx_strand_id
1 'polypeptide(L)'
;MKKLVCLICGMEINEKNYNFNNLAFIQCNTKDDIKYCPFCGVGKEYLIGENEYSDNYFKNLKLDNNTLKILDHAMKLEVFNGDFYKKASVLAKDEKIKKMFQDLSRVEFLHARVHKNLGNFKELPKLKEIDYKKYKEDKVLLDLACKREKHAVEYYKKYGNEVSDDKIKNVFCALADVERIHIKLTN
;
A
#
# COMPACT_ATOMS: atom_id res chain seq x y z
N MET A 1 12.65 21.30 -3.89
CA MET A 1 12.17 20.33 -2.88
C MET A 1 13.37 19.67 -2.20
N LYS A 2 13.41 19.57 -0.86
CA LYS A 2 14.40 18.74 -0.17
C LYS A 2 14.07 17.25 -0.37
N LYS A 3 15.09 16.41 -0.57
CA LYS A 3 14.89 14.96 -0.64
C LYS A 3 14.34 14.40 0.68
N LEU A 4 13.37 13.51 0.58
CA LEU A 4 12.78 12.80 1.72
C LEU A 4 12.89 11.30 1.51
N VAL A 5 12.83 10.53 2.59
CA VAL A 5 12.71 9.08 2.55
C VAL A 5 11.50 8.65 3.36
N CYS A 6 10.72 7.73 2.82
CA CYS A 6 9.60 7.14 3.54
C CYS A 6 10.10 6.05 4.51
N LEU A 7 9.84 6.22 5.80
CA LEU A 7 10.18 5.23 6.83
C LEU A 7 9.48 3.88 6.65
N ILE A 8 8.31 3.85 6.00
CA ILE A 8 7.50 2.64 5.86
C ILE A 8 7.94 1.80 4.65
N CYS A 9 8.09 2.43 3.47
CA CYS A 9 8.43 1.72 2.24
C CYS A 9 9.88 1.88 1.78
N GLY A 10 10.66 2.75 2.42
CA GLY A 10 12.07 3.01 2.10
C GLY A 10 12.30 3.79 0.81
N MET A 11 11.25 4.31 0.16
CA MET A 11 11.39 5.00 -1.12
C MET A 11 11.88 6.44 -0.94
N GLU A 12 12.82 6.87 -1.79
CA GLU A 12 13.26 8.26 -1.91
C GLU A 12 12.23 9.09 -2.68
N ILE A 13 11.86 10.25 -2.11
CA ILE A 13 10.95 11.22 -2.68
C ILE A 13 11.73 12.48 -3.06
N ASN A 14 11.59 12.92 -4.30
CA ASN A 14 12.29 14.06 -4.87
C ASN A 14 11.44 14.77 -5.94
N GLU A 15 12.02 15.79 -6.57
CA GLU A 15 11.33 16.65 -7.54
C GLU A 15 10.80 15.92 -8.79
N LYS A 16 11.25 14.70 -9.05
CA LYS A 16 10.83 13.90 -10.22
C LYS A 16 9.68 12.95 -9.92
N ASN A 17 9.44 12.60 -8.65
CA ASN A 17 8.52 11.53 -8.28
C ASN A 17 7.54 11.91 -7.16
N TYR A 18 7.58 13.16 -6.66
CA TYR A 18 6.72 13.63 -5.57
C TYR A 18 5.21 13.47 -5.81
N ASN A 19 4.78 13.41 -7.07
CA ASN A 19 3.39 13.24 -7.50
C ASN A 19 3.12 11.87 -8.15
N PHE A 20 3.98 10.87 -7.93
CA PHE A 20 3.73 9.52 -8.41
C PHE A 20 2.44 8.94 -7.81
N ASN A 21 1.76 8.06 -8.56
CA ASN A 21 0.47 7.44 -8.21
C ASN A 21 -0.59 8.44 -7.68
N ASN A 22 -0.64 9.67 -8.18
CA ASN A 22 -1.49 10.72 -7.61
C ASN A 22 -2.99 10.43 -7.66
N LEU A 23 -3.47 9.50 -8.50
CA LEU A 23 -4.88 9.13 -8.52
C LEU A 23 -5.25 8.10 -7.46
N ALA A 24 -4.28 7.50 -6.76
CA ALA A 24 -4.52 6.64 -5.60
C ALA A 24 -4.75 7.43 -4.30
N PHE A 25 -4.80 8.77 -4.34
CA PHE A 25 -4.93 9.61 -3.16
C PHE A 25 -5.93 10.76 -3.36
N ILE A 26 -6.56 11.22 -2.27
CA ILE A 26 -7.53 12.33 -2.30
C ILE A 26 -6.81 13.69 -2.39
N GLN A 27 -5.71 13.82 -1.66
CA GLN A 27 -4.89 15.03 -1.65
C GLN A 27 -3.79 14.89 -2.68
N CYS A 28 -3.28 16.04 -3.16
CA CYS A 28 -2.13 16.08 -4.05
C CYS A 28 -0.91 16.64 -3.31
N ASN A 29 0.22 15.97 -3.49
CA ASN A 29 1.53 16.55 -3.18
C ASN A 29 1.84 17.69 -4.16
N THR A 30 2.54 18.70 -3.67
CA THR A 30 3.21 19.73 -4.49
C THR A 30 4.70 19.72 -4.20
N LYS A 31 5.52 20.42 -4.99
CA LYS A 31 6.98 20.50 -4.74
C LYS A 31 7.32 21.13 -3.37
N ASP A 32 6.43 21.96 -2.86
CA ASP A 32 6.62 22.72 -1.63
C ASP A 32 5.88 22.11 -0.43
N ASP A 33 4.91 21.22 -0.67
CA ASP A 33 4.09 20.60 0.37
C ASP A 33 3.82 19.12 0.06
N ILE A 34 4.64 18.27 0.68
CA ILE A 34 4.54 16.81 0.62
C ILE A 34 3.67 16.35 1.79
N LYS A 35 2.48 15.84 1.47
CA LYS A 35 1.46 15.42 2.43
C LYS A 35 1.51 13.92 2.71
N TYR A 36 1.99 13.13 1.76
CA TYR A 36 2.06 11.67 1.83
C TYR A 36 3.20 11.10 0.97
N CYS A 37 3.59 9.86 1.23
CA CYS A 37 4.50 9.11 0.37
C CYS A 37 3.82 8.81 -0.98
N PRO A 38 4.30 9.29 -2.14
CA PRO A 38 3.64 9.06 -3.43
C PRO A 38 3.72 7.60 -3.91
N PHE A 39 4.40 6.74 -3.16
CA PHE A 39 4.56 5.33 -3.51
C PHE A 39 3.64 4.41 -2.72
N CYS A 40 3.50 4.64 -1.39
CA CYS A 40 2.70 3.80 -0.49
C CYS A 40 1.62 4.57 0.28
N GLY A 41 1.44 5.86 0.03
CA GLY A 41 0.32 6.64 0.59
C GLY A 41 0.43 7.06 2.05
N VAL A 42 1.39 6.54 2.83
CA VAL A 42 1.50 6.89 4.26
C VAL A 42 1.73 8.39 4.46
N GLY A 43 1.22 8.93 5.57
CA GLY A 43 1.25 10.36 5.88
C GLY A 43 2.66 10.94 6.04
N LYS A 44 2.73 12.28 5.99
CA LYS A 44 3.98 13.05 6.10
C LYS A 44 4.79 12.78 7.36
N GLU A 45 4.14 12.33 8.44
CA GLU A 45 4.77 11.95 9.71
C GLU A 45 5.74 10.77 9.58
N TYR A 46 5.63 9.99 8.48
CA TYR A 46 6.56 8.92 8.14
C TYR A 46 7.63 9.34 7.12
N LEU A 47 7.67 10.62 6.74
CA LEU A 47 8.63 11.15 5.78
C LEU A 47 9.71 11.92 6.51
N ILE A 48 10.94 11.45 6.39
CA ILE A 48 12.10 12.04 7.07
C ILE A 48 13.12 12.56 6.06
N GLY A 49 14.02 13.44 6.51
CA GLY A 49 15.13 13.89 5.68
C GLY A 49 16.05 12.73 5.30
N GLU A 50 16.67 12.81 4.11
CA GLU A 50 17.62 11.79 3.61
C GLU A 50 18.73 11.47 4.64
N ASN A 51 19.24 12.49 5.34
CA ASN A 51 20.29 12.35 6.36
C ASN A 51 19.81 11.75 7.69
N GLU A 52 18.50 11.65 7.90
CA GLU A 52 17.90 11.07 9.10
C GLU A 52 17.55 9.59 8.89
N TYR A 53 17.51 9.13 7.64
CA TYR A 53 17.19 7.76 7.32
C TYR A 53 18.33 6.83 7.67
N SER A 54 18.02 5.80 8.46
CA SER A 54 18.94 4.70 8.73
C SER A 54 18.44 3.47 8.01
N ASP A 55 19.28 2.88 7.16
CA ASP A 55 19.08 1.53 6.58
C ASP A 55 18.83 0.45 7.67
N ASN A 56 19.10 0.79 8.94
CA ASN A 56 18.92 -0.05 10.09
C ASN A 56 17.56 0.14 10.80
N TYR A 57 16.64 0.96 10.27
CA TYR A 57 15.39 1.28 10.97
C TYR A 57 14.58 0.01 11.33
N PHE A 58 14.53 -0.96 10.43
CA PHE A 58 13.91 -2.28 10.65
C PHE A 58 14.92 -3.39 10.97
N LYS A 59 16.15 -3.07 11.41
CA LYS A 59 17.07 -4.10 11.93
C LYS A 59 16.61 -4.58 13.31
N ASN A 60 16.91 -5.85 13.58
CA ASN A 60 16.66 -6.52 14.86
C ASN A 60 15.18 -6.58 15.27
N LEU A 61 14.27 -6.69 14.30
CA LEU A 61 12.86 -6.94 14.57
C LEU A 61 12.71 -8.23 15.37
N LYS A 62 11.89 -8.18 16.41
CA LYS A 62 11.54 -9.37 17.19
C LYS A 62 10.37 -10.07 16.49
N LEU A 63 10.68 -11.05 15.66
CA LEU A 63 9.67 -11.81 14.90
C LEU A 63 9.42 -13.16 15.56
N ASP A 64 8.24 -13.36 16.13
CA ASP A 64 7.78 -14.69 16.50
C ASP A 64 7.07 -15.40 15.31
N ASN A 65 6.78 -16.69 15.48
CA ASN A 65 6.11 -17.48 14.45
C ASN A 65 4.72 -16.95 14.11
N ASN A 66 4.03 -16.28 15.05
CA ASN A 66 2.71 -15.71 14.82
C ASN A 66 2.81 -14.49 13.90
N THR A 67 3.74 -13.59 14.20
CA THR A 67 4.06 -12.39 13.42
C THR A 67 4.47 -12.75 12.01
N LEU A 68 5.32 -13.78 11.82
CA LEU A 68 5.67 -14.25 10.48
C LEU A 68 4.46 -14.72 9.68
N LYS A 69 3.51 -15.45 10.29
CA LYS A 69 2.27 -15.84 9.63
C LYS A 69 1.40 -14.63 9.28
N ILE A 70 1.29 -13.68 10.19
CA ILE A 70 0.53 -12.43 9.98
C ILE A 70 1.12 -11.63 8.81
N LEU A 71 2.44 -11.49 8.74
CA LEU A 71 3.14 -10.80 7.66
C LEU A 71 3.00 -11.52 6.32
N ASP A 72 3.09 -12.86 6.30
CA ASP A 72 2.87 -13.66 5.08
C ASP A 72 1.44 -13.50 4.55
N HIS A 73 0.44 -13.52 5.44
CA HIS A 73 -0.94 -13.30 5.08
C HIS A 73 -1.20 -11.85 4.61
N ALA A 74 -0.61 -10.85 5.26
CA ALA A 74 -0.69 -9.45 4.81
C ALA A 74 -0.07 -9.30 3.42
N MET A 75 1.12 -9.85 3.19
CA MET A 75 1.77 -9.86 1.88
C MET A 75 0.87 -10.47 0.79
N LYS A 76 0.22 -11.61 1.08
CA LYS A 76 -0.72 -12.28 0.15
C LYS A 76 -1.96 -11.44 -0.12
N LEU A 77 -2.52 -10.82 0.91
CA LEU A 77 -3.66 -9.91 0.78
C LEU A 77 -3.33 -8.74 -0.16
N GLU A 78 -2.15 -8.14 0.01
CA GLU A 78 -1.72 -7.01 -0.82
C GLU A 78 -1.43 -7.41 -2.27
N VAL A 79 -0.82 -8.57 -2.51
CA VAL A 79 -0.69 -9.12 -3.88
C VAL A 79 -2.07 -9.37 -4.49
N PHE A 80 -3.01 -9.92 -3.72
CA PHE A 80 -4.35 -10.19 -4.20
C PHE A 80 -5.11 -8.91 -4.62
N ASN A 81 -4.97 -7.84 -3.85
CA ASN A 81 -5.55 -6.54 -4.18
C ASN A 81 -4.84 -5.91 -5.38
N GLY A 82 -3.50 -5.93 -5.41
CA GLY A 82 -2.69 -5.41 -6.52
C GLY A 82 -3.00 -6.08 -7.86
N ASP A 83 -3.20 -7.40 -7.86
CA ASP A 83 -3.61 -8.17 -9.05
C ASP A 83 -5.03 -7.81 -9.49
N PHE A 84 -5.96 -7.66 -8.54
CA PHE A 84 -7.31 -7.20 -8.86
C PHE A 84 -7.28 -5.83 -9.55
N TYR A 85 -6.55 -4.85 -9.00
CA TYR A 85 -6.46 -3.52 -9.59
C TYR A 85 -5.81 -3.51 -10.95
N LYS A 86 -4.78 -4.34 -11.15
CA LYS A 86 -4.17 -4.52 -12.46
C LYS A 86 -5.20 -4.97 -13.49
N LYS A 87 -6.05 -5.94 -13.16
CA LYS A 87 -7.12 -6.42 -14.04
C LYS A 87 -8.25 -5.41 -14.20
N ALA A 88 -8.69 -4.79 -13.11
CA ALA A 88 -9.73 -3.78 -13.12
C ALA A 88 -9.35 -2.59 -14.02
N SER A 89 -8.08 -2.19 -14.07
CA SER A 89 -7.61 -1.13 -14.96
C SER A 89 -7.80 -1.44 -16.45
N VAL A 90 -7.73 -2.72 -16.84
CA VAL A 90 -7.94 -3.15 -18.24
C VAL A 90 -9.43 -3.18 -18.58
N LEU A 91 -10.28 -3.50 -17.59
CA LEU A 91 -11.73 -3.63 -17.74
C LEU A 91 -12.48 -2.30 -17.62
N ALA A 92 -11.91 -1.33 -16.89
CA ALA A 92 -12.52 -0.03 -16.68
C ALA A 92 -12.69 0.74 -17.99
N LYS A 93 -13.86 1.37 -18.14
CA LYS A 93 -14.26 2.14 -19.32
C LYS A 93 -13.85 3.60 -19.20
N ASP A 94 -14.09 4.20 -18.03
CA ASP A 94 -13.65 5.55 -17.74
C ASP A 94 -12.12 5.62 -17.60
N GLU A 95 -11.51 6.56 -18.31
CA GLU A 95 -10.05 6.68 -18.38
C GLU A 95 -9.45 7.11 -17.04
N LYS A 96 -10.16 7.92 -16.24
CA LYS A 96 -9.70 8.31 -14.91
C LYS A 96 -9.76 7.12 -13.96
N ILE A 97 -10.82 6.33 -13.99
CA ILE A 97 -10.96 5.09 -13.20
C ILE A 97 -9.89 4.07 -13.61
N LYS A 98 -9.62 3.90 -14.90
CA LYS A 98 -8.52 3.06 -15.40
C LYS A 98 -7.19 3.46 -14.77
N LYS A 99 -6.83 4.74 -14.84
CA LYS A 99 -5.56 5.24 -14.28
C LYS A 99 -5.51 5.13 -12.76
N MET A 100 -6.63 5.41 -12.07
CA MET A 100 -6.75 5.19 -10.63
C MET A 100 -6.45 3.73 -10.27
N PHE A 101 -7.02 2.75 -10.98
CA PHE A 101 -6.70 1.34 -10.74
C PHE A 101 -5.25 0.97 -11.08
N GLN A 102 -4.62 1.61 -12.07
CA GLN A 102 -3.19 1.42 -12.32
C GLN A 102 -2.33 1.91 -11.14
N ASP A 103 -2.69 3.07 -10.60
CA ASP A 103 -1.98 3.67 -9.46
C ASP A 103 -2.17 2.82 -8.20
N LEU A 104 -3.42 2.45 -7.87
CA LEU A 104 -3.74 1.53 -6.75
C LEU A 104 -2.99 0.21 -6.89
N SER A 105 -2.94 -0.39 -8.09
CA SER A 105 -2.18 -1.61 -8.32
C SER A 105 -0.70 -1.48 -7.93
N ARG A 106 -0.05 -0.36 -8.30
CA ARG A 106 1.36 -0.11 -7.93
C ARG A 106 1.53 0.10 -6.43
N VAL A 107 0.57 0.77 -5.78
CA VAL A 107 0.55 0.98 -4.32
C VAL A 107 0.46 -0.35 -3.59
N GLU A 108 -0.50 -1.23 -3.92
CA GLU A 108 -0.64 -2.51 -3.23
C GLU A 108 0.54 -3.45 -3.44
N PHE A 109 1.14 -3.45 -4.65
CA PHE A 109 2.37 -4.21 -4.85
C PHE A 109 3.55 -3.69 -4.02
N LEU A 110 3.56 -2.39 -3.68
CA LEU A 110 4.53 -1.85 -2.76
C LEU A 110 4.20 -2.23 -1.32
N HIS A 111 2.92 -2.22 -0.90
CA HIS A 111 2.50 -2.72 0.41
C HIS A 111 2.89 -4.19 0.60
N ALA A 112 2.67 -5.03 -0.41
CA ALA A 112 3.14 -6.41 -0.42
C ALA A 112 4.66 -6.51 -0.22
N ARG A 113 5.44 -5.61 -0.85
CA ARG A 113 6.89 -5.56 -0.68
C ARG A 113 7.31 -5.10 0.71
N VAL A 114 6.56 -4.20 1.35
CA VAL A 114 6.79 -3.82 2.75
C VAL A 114 6.70 -5.06 3.64
N HIS A 115 5.61 -5.82 3.55
CA HIS A 115 5.44 -7.06 4.33
C HIS A 115 6.48 -8.12 3.99
N LYS A 116 6.82 -8.26 2.71
CA LYS A 116 7.92 -9.12 2.24
C LYS A 116 9.23 -8.80 2.97
N ASN A 117 9.59 -7.53 3.03
CA ASN A 117 10.83 -7.08 3.64
C ASN A 117 10.81 -7.24 5.16
N LEU A 118 9.69 -6.90 5.82
CA LEU A 118 9.53 -7.07 7.27
C LEU A 118 9.63 -8.54 7.70
N GLY A 119 9.03 -9.45 6.92
CA GLY A 119 9.08 -10.89 7.18
C GLY A 119 10.34 -11.58 6.65
N ASN A 120 11.24 -10.85 5.98
CA ASN A 120 12.40 -11.40 5.28
C ASN A 120 12.05 -12.55 4.32
N PHE A 121 10.90 -12.46 3.63
CA PHE A 121 10.48 -13.46 2.66
C PHE A 121 11.26 -13.30 1.35
N LYS A 122 11.60 -14.41 0.70
CA LYS A 122 12.44 -14.39 -0.51
C LYS A 122 11.73 -13.77 -1.72
N GLU A 123 10.44 -14.04 -1.86
CA GLU A 123 9.65 -13.65 -3.02
C GLU A 123 8.22 -13.24 -2.65
N LEU A 124 7.58 -12.51 -3.55
CA LEU A 124 6.13 -12.29 -3.48
C LEU A 124 5.42 -13.57 -3.89
N PRO A 125 4.27 -13.89 -3.27
CA PRO A 125 3.51 -15.09 -3.62
C PRO A 125 2.99 -15.02 -5.05
N LYS A 126 3.00 -16.15 -5.75
CA LYS A 126 2.27 -16.31 -7.03
C LYS A 126 0.87 -16.81 -6.72
N LEU A 127 -0.12 -15.92 -6.83
CA LEU A 127 -1.51 -16.26 -6.57
C LEU A 127 -2.22 -16.75 -7.84
N LYS A 128 -3.32 -17.48 -7.65
CA LYS A 128 -4.15 -17.92 -8.76
C LYS A 128 -4.84 -16.72 -9.40
N GLU A 129 -4.75 -16.62 -10.72
CA GLU A 129 -5.46 -15.59 -11.47
C GLU A 129 -6.97 -15.80 -11.39
N ILE A 130 -7.71 -14.72 -11.11
CA ILE A 130 -9.17 -14.70 -11.09
C ILE A 130 -9.67 -13.99 -12.34
N ASP A 131 -10.68 -14.59 -12.99
CA ASP A 131 -11.35 -13.96 -14.12
C ASP A 131 -12.41 -12.95 -13.66
N TYR A 132 -12.20 -11.69 -14.03
CA TYR A 132 -13.08 -10.56 -13.74
C TYR A 132 -13.89 -10.10 -14.97
N LYS A 133 -13.76 -10.74 -16.14
CA LYS A 133 -14.40 -10.31 -17.41
C LYS A 133 -15.93 -10.25 -17.35
N LYS A 134 -16.55 -10.95 -16.39
CA LYS A 134 -18.00 -10.87 -16.16
C LYS A 134 -18.46 -9.50 -15.65
N TYR A 135 -17.57 -8.70 -15.06
CA TYR A 135 -17.87 -7.37 -14.57
C TYR A 135 -17.62 -6.34 -15.67
N LYS A 136 -18.69 -5.71 -16.18
CA LYS A 136 -18.66 -4.84 -17.37
C LYS A 136 -18.90 -3.36 -17.07
N GLU A 137 -19.12 -3.01 -15.81
CA GLU A 137 -19.46 -1.66 -15.38
C GLU A 137 -18.46 -1.18 -14.34
N ASP A 138 -18.01 0.06 -14.49
CA ASP A 138 -17.01 0.66 -13.60
C ASP A 138 -17.51 0.71 -12.16
N LYS A 139 -18.80 0.98 -11.96
CA LYS A 139 -19.43 0.94 -10.63
C LYS A 139 -19.24 -0.41 -9.93
N VAL A 140 -19.38 -1.51 -10.65
CA VAL A 140 -19.21 -2.86 -10.07
C VAL A 140 -17.73 -3.12 -9.71
N LEU A 141 -16.79 -2.61 -10.52
CA LEU A 141 -15.36 -2.69 -10.21
C LEU A 141 -15.01 -1.85 -8.97
N LEU A 142 -15.58 -0.65 -8.84
CA LEU A 142 -15.43 0.22 -7.66
C LEU A 142 -16.01 -0.43 -6.39
N ASP A 143 -17.20 -1.02 -6.47
CA ASP A 143 -17.81 -1.73 -5.34
C ASP A 143 -16.93 -2.92 -4.86
N LEU A 144 -16.30 -3.62 -5.80
CA LEU A 144 -15.37 -4.73 -5.50
C LEU A 144 -14.04 -4.24 -4.91
N ALA A 145 -13.57 -3.07 -5.36
CA ALA A 145 -12.42 -2.37 -4.81
C ALA A 145 -12.69 -1.94 -3.35
N CYS A 146 -13.79 -1.22 -3.11
CA CYS A 146 -14.17 -0.75 -1.79
C CYS A 146 -14.30 -1.90 -0.76
N LYS A 147 -14.81 -3.06 -1.18
CA LYS A 147 -14.86 -4.27 -0.33
C LYS A 147 -13.47 -4.79 0.05
N ARG A 148 -12.49 -4.73 -0.87
CA ARG A 148 -11.10 -5.15 -0.62
C ARG A 148 -10.42 -4.22 0.39
N GLU A 149 -10.61 -2.92 0.24
CA GLU A 149 -9.99 -1.96 1.16
C GLU A 149 -10.60 -2.03 2.55
N LYS A 150 -11.91 -2.27 2.67
CA LYS A 150 -12.56 -2.57 3.95
C LYS A 150 -11.95 -3.82 4.60
N HIS A 151 -11.77 -4.89 3.84
CA HIS A 151 -11.14 -6.11 4.35
C HIS A 151 -9.68 -5.88 4.76
N ALA A 152 -8.91 -5.07 4.02
CA ALA A 152 -7.54 -4.73 4.40
C ALA A 152 -7.47 -3.89 5.68
N VAL A 153 -8.34 -2.88 5.84
CA VAL A 153 -8.46 -2.13 7.11
C VAL A 153 -8.77 -3.06 8.28
N GLU A 154 -9.73 -3.97 8.12
CA GLU A 154 -10.10 -4.94 9.16
C GLU A 154 -8.94 -5.86 9.52
N TYR A 155 -8.23 -6.37 8.51
CA TYR A 155 -7.05 -7.21 8.69
C TYR A 155 -5.96 -6.47 9.49
N TYR A 156 -5.59 -5.26 9.06
CA TYR A 156 -4.54 -4.48 9.71
C TYR A 156 -4.91 -4.13 11.16
N LYS A 157 -6.15 -3.72 11.41
CA LYS A 157 -6.61 -3.39 12.78
C LYS A 157 -6.61 -4.59 13.71
N LYS A 158 -7.03 -5.75 13.21
CA LYS A 158 -7.11 -6.98 14.01
C LYS A 158 -5.71 -7.49 14.32
N TYR A 159 -4.93 -7.78 13.29
CA TYR A 159 -3.66 -8.48 13.44
C TYR A 159 -2.49 -7.56 13.83
N GLY A 160 -2.62 -6.24 13.65
CA GLY A 160 -1.61 -5.27 14.11
C GLY A 160 -1.44 -5.24 15.63
N ASN A 161 -2.40 -5.75 16.40
CA ASN A 161 -2.25 -5.92 17.85
C ASN A 161 -1.69 -7.30 18.25
N GLU A 162 -1.55 -8.22 17.30
CA GLU A 162 -1.07 -9.60 17.52
C GLU A 162 0.38 -9.80 17.07
N VAL A 163 1.02 -8.78 16.50
CA VAL A 163 2.45 -8.81 16.12
C VAL A 163 3.35 -8.54 17.33
N SER A 164 4.54 -9.12 17.32
CA SER A 164 5.48 -9.09 18.45
C SER A 164 6.43 -7.89 18.49
N ASP A 165 6.34 -6.96 17.53
CA ASP A 165 7.22 -5.78 17.43
C ASP A 165 6.44 -4.49 17.19
N ASP A 166 6.71 -3.46 18.00
CA ASP A 166 6.01 -2.17 17.93
C ASP A 166 6.23 -1.44 16.59
N LYS A 167 7.37 -1.65 15.92
CA LYS A 167 7.60 -1.05 14.60
C LYS A 167 6.69 -1.66 13.56
N ILE A 168 6.43 -2.96 13.64
CA ILE A 168 5.50 -3.65 12.74
C ILE A 168 4.08 -3.21 13.02
N LYS A 169 3.71 -3.07 14.31
CA LYS A 169 2.42 -2.49 14.70
C LYS A 169 2.23 -1.09 14.10
N ASN A 170 3.25 -0.25 14.13
CA ASN A 170 3.21 1.08 13.52
C ASN A 170 3.03 1.02 12.00
N VAL A 171 3.67 0.07 11.31
CA VAL A 171 3.43 -0.17 9.88
C VAL A 171 1.97 -0.55 9.61
N PHE A 172 1.40 -1.45 10.43
CA PHE A 172 0.01 -1.87 10.28
C PHE A 172 -0.96 -0.70 10.49
N CYS A 173 -0.72 0.15 11.48
CA CYS A 173 -1.50 1.38 11.68
C CYS A 173 -1.39 2.32 10.47
N ALA A 174 -0.17 2.57 9.98
CA ALA A 174 0.08 3.45 8.85
C ALA A 174 -0.64 2.96 7.58
N LEU A 175 -0.51 1.69 7.24
CA LEU A 175 -1.17 1.11 6.05
C LEU A 175 -2.69 1.08 6.23
N ALA A 176 -3.21 0.78 7.42
CA ALA A 176 -4.65 0.88 7.67
C ALA A 176 -5.21 2.29 7.42
N ASP A 177 -4.43 3.35 7.68
CA ASP A 177 -4.84 4.72 7.40
C ASP A 177 -4.86 5.00 5.89
N VAL A 178 -3.91 4.44 5.15
CA VAL A 178 -3.90 4.47 3.67
C VAL A 178 -5.13 3.76 3.10
N GLU A 179 -5.44 2.55 3.57
CA GLU A 179 -6.60 1.82 3.07
C GLU A 179 -7.93 2.54 3.33
N ARG A 180 -8.04 3.31 4.42
CA ARG A 180 -9.21 4.17 4.64
C ARG A 180 -9.34 5.29 3.60
N ILE A 181 -8.23 5.76 3.03
CA ILE A 181 -8.24 6.70 1.90
C ILE A 181 -8.71 5.98 0.65
N HIS A 182 -8.21 4.77 0.38
CA HIS A 182 -8.64 3.97 -0.77
C HIS A 182 -10.14 3.62 -0.71
N ILE A 183 -10.71 3.35 0.46
CA ILE A 183 -12.16 3.20 0.65
C ILE A 183 -12.91 4.43 0.13
N LYS A 184 -12.45 5.65 0.48
CA LYS A 184 -13.11 6.88 0.05
C LYS A 184 -12.99 7.13 -1.45
N LEU A 185 -11.92 6.65 -2.10
CA LEU A 185 -11.72 6.76 -3.55
C LEU A 185 -12.60 5.80 -4.34
N THR A 186 -12.97 4.67 -3.72
CA THR A 186 -13.67 3.57 -4.37
C THR A 186 -15.15 3.48 -3.99
N ASN A 187 -15.65 4.43 -3.19
CA ASN A 187 -17.02 4.47 -2.67
C ASN A 187 -17.84 5.63 -3.25
#